data_AF-A0AAD7H6N7-F1
#
_entry.id   AF-A0AAD7H6N7-F1
#
_cell.length_a   1.000
_cell.length_b   1.000
_cell.length_c   1.000
_cell.angle_alpha   90.00
_cell.angle_beta   90.00
_cell.angle_gamma   90.00
#
_symmetry.space_group_name_H-M   'P 1'
#
loop_
_entity.id
_entity.type
_entity.pdbx_description
1 polymer ?
#
loop_
_entity_poly.entity_id
_entity_poly.type
_entity_poly.pdbx_seq_one_letter_code
_entity_poly.pdbx_strand_id
1 'polypeptide(L)'
;HQPRPRLSGEYLKAPFTVMDSENDNQHANRHLNTGIVKATLFSALPRTLPVPRCLGIDIMHLILNIFELFTSLWRGIIDCDPADDVKTWPWAVL
;
A
#
# COMPACT_ATOMS: atom_id res chain seq x y z
N HIS A 1 8.17 25.18 -10.28
CA HIS A 1 7.84 23.88 -9.64
C HIS A 1 6.73 24.10 -8.63
N GLN A 2 5.50 23.71 -8.98
CA GLN A 2 4.34 23.82 -8.09
C GLN A 2 4.42 22.71 -7.02
N PRO A 3 4.20 23.01 -5.72
CA PRO A 3 4.31 22.00 -4.69
C PRO A 3 3.22 20.94 -4.87
N ARG A 4 3.61 19.66 -4.88
CA ARG A 4 2.65 18.55 -4.82
C ARG A 4 1.76 18.72 -3.58
N PRO A 5 0.43 18.60 -3.70
CA PRO A 5 -0.46 18.85 -2.58
C PRO A 5 -0.15 17.90 -1.42
N ARG A 6 0.16 18.47 -0.26
CA ARG A 6 0.40 17.74 0.98
C ARG A 6 -0.96 17.25 1.50
N LEU A 7 -1.09 15.94 1.70
CA LEU A 7 -2.35 15.27 2.06
C LEU A 7 -2.88 15.70 3.44
N SER A 8 -3.94 16.52 3.44
CA SER A 8 -5.07 16.46 4.38
C SER A 8 -6.25 17.27 3.81
N GLY A 9 -7.38 16.62 3.50
CA GLY A 9 -8.63 17.28 3.07
C GLY A 9 -8.70 17.78 1.61
N GLU A 10 -7.64 18.39 1.09
CA GLU A 10 -7.64 19.00 -0.25
C GLU A 10 -7.62 17.96 -1.39
N TYR A 11 -6.89 16.85 -1.22
CA TYR A 11 -6.84 15.76 -2.21
C TYR A 11 -8.23 15.16 -2.51
N LEU A 12 -9.11 15.08 -1.49
CA LEU A 12 -10.45 14.52 -1.65
C LEU A 12 -11.38 15.45 -2.44
N LYS A 13 -11.06 16.74 -2.56
CA LYS A 13 -11.87 17.72 -3.30
C LYS A 13 -11.60 17.70 -4.80
N ALA A 14 -10.36 17.40 -5.18
CA ALA A 14 -9.92 17.41 -6.57
C ALA A 14 -10.69 16.46 -7.51
N PRO A 15 -11.08 15.22 -7.11
CA PRO A 15 -11.95 14.36 -7.91
C PRO A 15 -13.33 14.99 -8.19
N PHE A 16 -13.95 15.63 -7.20
CA PHE A 16 -15.24 16.29 -7.39
C PHE A 16 -15.14 17.47 -8.36
N THR A 17 -14.07 18.27 -8.29
CA THR A 17 -13.80 19.34 -9.24
C THR A 17 -13.67 18.84 -10.67
N VAL A 18 -13.06 17.67 -10.87
CA VAL A 18 -12.94 17.04 -12.19
C VAL A 18 -14.29 16.52 -12.69
N MET A 19 -15.11 15.90 -11.83
CA MET A 19 -16.43 15.39 -12.21
C MET A 19 -17.45 16.50 -12.53
N ASP A 20 -17.29 17.68 -11.93
CA ASP A 20 -18.14 18.86 -12.16
C ASP A 20 -17.82 19.62 -13.48
N SER A 21 -17.13 18.97 -14.42
CA SER A 21 -16.72 19.59 -15.69
C SER A 21 -17.85 19.52 -16.71
N GLU A 22 -18.28 20.67 -17.22
CA GLU A 22 -19.37 20.74 -18.21
C GLU A 22 -18.90 20.52 -19.66
N ASN A 23 -17.58 20.59 -19.92
CA ASN A 23 -17.03 20.50 -21.27
C ASN A 23 -15.65 19.83 -21.27
N ASP A 24 -15.29 19.17 -22.36
CA ASP A 24 -14.05 18.38 -22.51
C ASP A 24 -12.79 19.23 -22.32
N ASN A 25 -12.81 20.48 -22.79
CA ASN A 25 -11.71 21.43 -22.58
C ASN A 25 -11.54 21.80 -21.10
N GLN A 26 -12.64 21.92 -20.35
CA GLN A 26 -12.56 22.17 -18.91
C GLN A 26 -12.08 20.92 -18.17
N HIS A 27 -12.57 19.75 -18.58
CA HIS A 27 -12.14 18.47 -18.03
C HIS A 27 -10.64 18.26 -18.18
N ALA A 28 -10.08 18.45 -19.38
CA ALA A 28 -8.64 18.35 -19.64
C ALA A 28 -7.81 19.34 -18.80
N ASN A 29 -8.25 20.60 -18.70
CA ASN A 29 -7.58 21.61 -17.87
C ASN A 29 -7.63 21.28 -16.37
N ARG A 30 -8.75 20.75 -15.86
CA ARG A 30 -8.89 20.36 -14.45
C ARG A 30 -8.07 19.12 -14.11
N HIS A 31 -7.97 18.15 -15.02
CA HIS A 31 -7.05 17.03 -14.90
C HIS A 31 -5.58 17.46 -14.86
N LEU A 32 -5.18 18.39 -15.73
CA LEU A 32 -3.82 18.97 -15.75
C LEU A 32 -3.48 19.69 -14.43
N ASN A 33 -4.42 20.50 -13.92
CA ASN A 33 -4.19 21.28 -12.70
C ASN A 33 -4.21 20.43 -11.42
N THR A 34 -5.03 19.38 -11.38
CA THR A 34 -5.15 18.50 -10.19
C THR A 34 -4.15 17.36 -10.20
N GLY A 35 -3.60 16.99 -11.37
CA GLY A 35 -2.72 15.83 -11.54
C GLY A 35 -3.43 14.49 -11.35
N ILE A 36 -4.76 14.48 -11.24
CA ILE A 36 -5.56 13.26 -11.19
C ILE A 36 -5.68 12.75 -12.63
N VAL A 37 -5.40 11.48 -12.89
CA VAL A 37 -5.57 10.89 -14.24
C VAL A 37 -6.81 10.00 -14.28
N LYS A 38 -7.15 9.35 -13.18
CA LYS A 38 -8.34 8.52 -13.03
C LYS A 38 -8.73 8.43 -11.57
N ALA A 39 -10.03 8.45 -11.28
CA ALA A 39 -10.52 8.15 -9.94
C ALA A 39 -10.12 6.71 -9.58
N THR A 40 -9.43 6.51 -8.47
CA THR A 40 -9.04 5.16 -8.02
C THR A 40 -10.28 4.42 -7.52
N LEU A 41 -10.31 3.08 -7.57
CA LEU A 41 -11.44 2.29 -7.01
C LEU A 41 -11.74 2.69 -5.55
N PHE A 42 -10.70 3.07 -4.81
CA PHE A 42 -10.79 3.56 -3.44
C PHE A 42 -11.64 4.84 -3.31
N SER A 43 -11.74 5.69 -4.34
CA SER A 43 -12.60 6.88 -4.32
C SER A 43 -14.10 6.57 -4.25
N ALA A 44 -14.52 5.36 -4.66
CA ALA A 44 -15.91 4.93 -4.63
C ALA A 44 -16.31 4.26 -3.30
N LEU A 45 -15.35 3.99 -2.41
CA LEU A 45 -15.60 3.35 -1.12
C LEU A 45 -16.01 4.40 -0.06
N PRO A 46 -17.07 4.14 0.74
CA PRO A 46 -17.53 5.08 1.76
C PRO A 46 -16.50 5.30 2.87
N ARG A 47 -15.60 4.33 3.09
CA ARG A 47 -14.42 4.48 3.95
C ARG A 47 -13.22 3.81 3.32
N THR A 48 -12.11 4.53 3.30
CA THR A 48 -10.80 4.03 2.88
C THR A 48 -9.82 4.15 4.03
N LEU A 49 -8.89 3.21 4.12
CA LEU A 49 -7.74 3.37 5.00
C LEU A 49 -6.87 4.51 4.44
N PRO A 50 -6.26 5.33 5.31
CA PRO A 50 -5.35 6.38 4.86
C PRO A 50 -4.24 5.75 4.00
N VAL A 51 -3.87 6.43 2.92
CA VAL A 51 -2.80 5.97 2.01
C VAL A 51 -1.56 5.67 2.86
N PRO A 52 -1.07 4.41 2.88
CA PRO A 52 0.13 4.07 3.60
C PRO A 52 1.25 4.98 3.11
N ARG A 53 1.84 5.76 4.02
CA ARG A 53 2.94 6.69 3.67
C ARG A 53 4.25 5.97 3.34
N CYS A 54 4.32 4.69 3.64
CA CYS A 54 5.39 3.79 3.24
C CYS A 54 4.90 3.09 1.97
N LEU A 55 5.74 3.01 0.93
CA LEU A 55 5.39 2.33 -0.32
C LEU A 55 4.74 0.99 0.00
N GLY A 56 3.49 0.79 -0.43
CA GLY A 56 2.78 -0.47 -0.20
C GLY A 56 3.58 -1.67 -0.65
N ILE A 57 4.38 -1.50 -1.72
CA ILE A 57 5.32 -2.50 -2.24
C ILE A 57 6.38 -2.89 -1.19
N ASP A 58 7.02 -1.94 -0.52
CA ASP A 58 8.06 -2.21 0.48
C ASP A 58 7.48 -2.93 1.71
N ILE A 59 6.27 -2.54 2.13
CA ILE A 59 5.54 -3.22 3.21
C ILE A 59 5.14 -4.64 2.80
N MET A 60 4.65 -4.81 1.57
CA MET A 60 4.22 -6.12 1.07
C MET A 60 5.36 -7.13 1.08
N HIS A 61 6.54 -6.76 0.59
CA HIS A 61 7.71 -7.63 0.62
C HIS A 61 8.18 -7.91 2.05
N LEU A 62 8.20 -6.90 2.91
CA LEU A 62 8.59 -7.05 4.31
C LEU A 62 7.66 -8.03 5.05
N ILE A 63 6.34 -7.87 4.90
CA ILE A 63 5.36 -8.76 5.54
C ILE A 63 5.48 -10.18 4.98
N LEU A 64 5.70 -10.34 3.68
CA LEU A 64 5.85 -11.65 3.05
C LEU A 64 7.11 -12.37 3.55
N ASN A 65 8.25 -11.67 3.60
CA ASN A 65 9.50 -12.21 4.12
C ASN A 65 9.40 -12.59 5.60
N ILE A 66 8.74 -11.76 6.41
CA ILE A 66 8.52 -12.06 7.83
C ILE A 66 7.64 -13.30 7.98
N PHE A 67 6.56 -13.39 7.21
CA PHE A 67 5.65 -14.54 7.27
C PHE A 67 6.33 -15.83 6.83
N GLU A 68 7.11 -15.78 5.75
CA GLU A 68 7.92 -16.92 5.28
C GLU A 68 8.92 -17.36 6.35
N LEU A 69 9.64 -16.42 6.97
CA LEU A 69 10.59 -16.71 8.04
C LEU A 69 9.91 -17.38 9.25
N PHE A 70 8.80 -16.82 9.74
CA PHE A 70 8.07 -17.40 10.87
C PHE A 70 7.49 -18.78 10.54
N THR A 71 7.01 -18.97 9.31
CA THR A 71 6.52 -20.27 8.86
C THR A 71 7.66 -21.29 8.82
N SER A 72 8.81 -20.92 8.26
CA SER A 72 9.98 -21.78 8.19
C SER A 72 10.56 -22.10 9.56
N LEU A 73 10.55 -21.11 10.46
CA LEU A 73 10.91 -21.29 11.86
C LEU A 73 9.99 -22.33 12.49
N TRP A 74 8.67 -22.06 12.57
CA TRP A 74 7.71 -22.94 13.22
C TRP A 74 7.65 -24.35 12.63
N ARG A 75 7.92 -24.52 11.34
CA ARG A 75 7.96 -25.86 10.73
C ARG A 75 9.29 -26.59 10.95
N GLY A 76 10.28 -25.93 11.57
CA GLY A 76 11.61 -26.48 11.81
C GLY A 76 12.39 -26.73 10.51
N ILE A 77 12.07 -25.99 9.44
CA ILE A 77 12.70 -26.14 8.11
C ILE A 77 13.75 -25.07 7.82
N ILE A 78 13.99 -24.17 8.77
CA ILE A 78 15.07 -23.17 8.66
C ILE A 78 16.42 -23.87 8.75
N ASP A 79 17.44 -23.32 8.06
CA ASP A 79 18.79 -23.83 8.14
C ASP A 79 19.29 -23.81 9.58
N CYS A 80 19.53 -25.00 10.13
CA CYS A 80 20.00 -25.20 11.49
C CYS A 80 21.52 -25.09 11.52
N ASP A 81 22.06 -24.33 12.47
CA ASP A 81 23.49 -24.31 12.71
C ASP A 81 23.96 -25.72 13.14
N PRO A 82 25.17 -26.17 12.75
CA PRO A 82 25.69 -27.48 13.16
C PRO A 82 25.75 -27.72 14.67
N ALA A 83 25.74 -26.65 15.48
CA ALA A 83 25.70 -26.72 16.94
C ALA A 83 24.29 -26.80 17.54
N ASP A 84 23.23 -26.65 16.73
CA ASP A 84 21.83 -26.65 17.17
C ASP A 84 21.10 -27.93 16.70
N ASP A 85 20.07 -28.34 17.43
CA ASP A 85 19.27 -29.53 17.13
C ASP A 85 17.78 -29.18 17.14
N VAL A 86 17.15 -29.23 15.95
CA VAL A 86 15.73 -28.97 15.74
C VAL A 86 14.83 -29.84 16.63
N LYS A 87 15.29 -31.03 17.05
CA LYS A 87 14.53 -31.91 17.98
C LYS A 87 14.34 -31.29 19.37
N THR A 88 15.14 -30.29 19.71
CA THR A 88 15.06 -29.58 20.98
C THR A 88 14.07 -28.41 20.94
N TRP A 89 13.41 -28.15 19.81
CA TRP A 89 12.50 -27.02 19.63
C TRP A 89 11.05 -27.45 19.92
N PRO A 90 10.53 -27.28 21.16
CA PRO A 90 9.19 -27.74 21.55
C PRO A 90 8.06 -26.97 20.85
N TRP A 91 8.40 -25.83 20.26
CA TRP A 91 7.49 -24.94 19.54
C TRP A 91 7.44 -25.25 18.04
N ALA A 92 8.33 -26.11 17.52
CA ALA A 92 8.30 -26.51 16.12
C ALA A 92 7.16 -27.52 15.89
N VAL A 93 6.28 -27.23 14.94
CA VAL A 93 5.10 -28.03 14.60
C VAL A 93 5.15 -28.35 13.10
N LEU A 94 5.02 -29.63 12.75
CA LEU A 94 5.16 -30.13 11.38
C LEU A 94 4.02 -29.69 10.45
#